data_AF-W7DI58-F1
#
_entry.id   AF-W7DI58-F1
#
_cell.length_a   1.000
_cell.length_b   1.000
_cell.length_c   1.000
_cell.angle_alpha   90.00
_cell.angle_beta   90.00
_cell.angle_gamma   90.00
#
_symmetry.space_group_name_H-M   'P 1'
#
loop_
_entity.id
_entity.type
_entity.pdbx_description
1 polymer ?
#
loop_
_entity_poly.entity_id
_entity_poly.type
_entity_poly.pdbx_seq_one_letter_code
_entity_poly.pdbx_strand_id
1 'polypeptide(L)'
;MESHKVNNVKDFGAVGDGIKDDTQAIQDAINNLYEFPVLHSSNTSEMAKEGGIVYFPAGSYKVTKTIYINKAGISLVGAKTLATIIIPAGKLINGELVFEGEDTGKPIFDFAYFEGANDTSKRSFIRNIGMKNFTFNLRYVNKVTAIRILRPYDLCMFEKLLFF
;
A
#
# COMPACT_ATOMS: atom_id res chain seq x y z
N MET A 1 -8.76 18.32 17.61
CA MET A 1 -7.79 17.35 17.06
C MET A 1 -8.61 16.37 16.26
N GLU A 2 -8.54 16.40 14.93
CA GLU A 2 -9.22 15.39 14.12
C GLU A 2 -8.62 14.02 14.45
N SER A 3 -9.43 13.10 14.95
CA SER A 3 -9.02 11.72 15.17
C SER A 3 -9.02 11.01 13.84
N HIS A 4 -7.85 10.83 13.22
CA HIS A 4 -7.73 10.01 12.02
C HIS A 4 -8.13 8.57 12.34
N LYS A 5 -8.91 7.95 11.46
CA LYS A 5 -9.27 6.53 11.56
C LYS A 5 -8.02 5.67 11.52
N VAL A 6 -7.94 4.66 12.38
CA VAL A 6 -6.81 3.71 12.41
C VAL A 6 -7.36 2.31 12.18
N ASN A 7 -6.96 1.68 11.08
CA ASN A 7 -7.29 0.30 10.75
C ASN A 7 -6.06 -0.57 10.96
N ASN A 8 -6.11 -1.50 11.92
CA ASN A 8 -5.05 -2.48 12.11
C ASN A 8 -5.30 -3.67 11.17
N VAL A 9 -4.34 -4.01 10.32
CA VAL A 9 -4.48 -5.10 9.32
C VAL A 9 -4.87 -6.45 9.94
N LYS A 10 -4.54 -6.68 11.21
CA LYS A 10 -4.93 -7.92 11.92
C LYS A 10 -6.43 -7.99 12.20
N ASP A 11 -7.11 -6.86 12.35
CA ASP A 11 -8.57 -6.80 12.50
C ASP A 11 -9.29 -7.18 11.20
N PHE A 12 -8.57 -7.16 10.07
CA PHE A 12 -9.04 -7.56 8.74
C PHE A 12 -8.55 -8.98 8.36
N GLY A 13 -7.93 -9.70 9.29
CA GLY A 13 -7.54 -11.11 9.11
C GLY A 13 -6.11 -11.33 8.62
N ALA A 14 -5.26 -10.31 8.60
CA ALA A 14 -3.84 -10.49 8.37
C ALA A 14 -3.21 -11.24 9.56
N VAL A 15 -2.34 -12.20 9.29
CA VAL A 15 -1.67 -12.99 10.33
C VAL A 15 -0.28 -12.44 10.61
N GLY A 16 0.49 -12.12 9.57
CA GLY A 16 1.86 -11.62 9.71
C GLY A 16 2.86 -12.71 10.12
N ASP A 17 2.67 -13.96 9.67
CA ASP A 17 3.56 -15.11 9.94
C ASP A 17 4.56 -15.40 8.81
N GLY A 18 4.47 -14.71 7.68
CA GLY A 18 5.29 -14.89 6.48
C GLY A 18 4.87 -16.08 5.60
N ILE A 19 3.80 -16.79 5.99
CA ILE A 19 3.32 -18.01 5.33
C ILE A 19 1.96 -17.76 4.70
N LYS A 20 0.99 -17.30 5.49
CA LYS A 20 -0.34 -16.96 5.02
C LYS A 20 -0.26 -15.75 4.10
N ASP A 21 -1.00 -15.82 3.00
CA ASP A 21 -1.18 -14.67 2.13
C ASP A 21 -2.06 -13.61 2.82
N ASP A 22 -1.46 -12.47 3.16
CA ASP A 22 -2.09 -11.35 3.87
C ASP A 22 -2.61 -10.28 2.91
N THR A 23 -2.47 -10.47 1.60
CA THR A 23 -2.80 -9.46 0.56
C THR A 23 -4.21 -8.90 0.73
N GLN A 24 -5.22 -9.77 0.82
CA GLN A 24 -6.62 -9.34 0.86
C GLN A 24 -6.93 -8.56 2.14
N ALA A 25 -6.45 -9.03 3.29
CA ALA A 25 -6.65 -8.36 4.57
C ALA A 25 -6.05 -6.95 4.59
N ILE A 26 -4.86 -6.79 3.99
CA ILE A 26 -4.21 -5.48 3.85
C ILE A 26 -5.06 -4.56 2.94
N GLN A 27 -5.53 -5.07 1.80
CA GLN A 27 -6.37 -4.30 0.88
C GLN A 27 -7.70 -3.90 1.53
N ASP A 28 -8.31 -4.78 2.32
CA ASP A 28 -9.55 -4.52 3.03
C ASP A 28 -9.37 -3.45 4.12
N ALA A 29 -8.25 -3.48 4.85
CA ALA A 29 -7.90 -2.46 5.83
C ALA A 29 -7.75 -1.06 5.18
N ILE A 30 -7.16 -0.99 3.99
CA ILE A 30 -7.06 0.25 3.18
C ILE A 30 -8.44 0.71 2.74
N ASN A 31 -9.22 -0.20 2.14
CA ASN A 31 -10.54 0.11 1.61
C ASN A 31 -11.49 0.64 2.69
N ASN A 32 -11.41 0.07 3.89
CA ASN A 32 -12.25 0.42 5.01
C ASN A 32 -11.91 1.79 5.63
N LEU A 33 -10.79 2.44 5.30
CA LEU A 33 -10.53 3.78 5.82
C LEU A 33 -11.58 4.81 5.40
N TYR A 34 -12.25 4.58 4.29
CA TYR A 34 -13.18 5.50 3.67
C TYR A 34 -14.63 5.08 3.93
N GLU A 35 -15.53 6.04 4.07
CA GLU A 35 -16.95 5.76 4.27
C GLU A 35 -17.58 5.15 3.01
N PHE A 36 -18.66 4.41 3.21
CA PHE A 36 -19.48 3.86 2.13
C PHE A 36 -20.78 4.68 1.99
N PRO A 37 -21.20 5.04 0.76
CA PRO A 37 -20.49 4.83 -0.49
C PRO A 37 -19.24 5.70 -0.55
N VAL A 38 -18.18 5.18 -1.18
CA VAL A 38 -16.95 5.92 -1.42
C VAL A 38 -17.34 7.21 -2.12
N LEU A 39 -17.26 8.34 -1.41
CA LEU A 39 -17.44 9.64 -2.02
C LEU A 39 -16.29 9.79 -3.01
N HIS A 40 -16.58 9.57 -4.29
CA HIS A 40 -15.70 9.95 -5.38
C HIS A 40 -15.71 11.47 -5.46
N SER A 41 -15.12 12.14 -4.45
CA SER A 41 -14.85 13.56 -4.56
C SER A 41 -13.77 13.74 -5.63
N SER A 42 -14.07 14.57 -6.61
CA SER A 42 -13.06 15.05 -7.57
C SER A 42 -12.04 15.98 -6.90
N ASN A 43 -12.25 16.32 -5.62
CA ASN A 43 -11.36 17.12 -4.80
C ASN A 43 -10.59 16.24 -3.80
N THR A 44 -9.31 16.02 -4.08
CA THR A 44 -8.42 15.20 -3.24
C THR A 44 -8.13 15.80 -1.86
N SER A 45 -8.43 17.09 -1.64
CA SER A 45 -8.32 17.73 -0.33
C SER A 45 -9.46 17.38 0.61
N GLU A 46 -10.65 17.09 0.07
CA GLU A 46 -11.78 16.58 0.87
C GLU A 46 -11.58 15.10 1.16
N MET A 47 -11.19 14.31 0.15
CA MET A 47 -10.84 12.88 0.34
C MET A 47 -9.74 12.69 1.39
N ALA A 48 -8.77 13.60 1.46
CA ALA A 48 -7.70 13.51 2.43
C ALA A 48 -8.17 13.67 3.89
N LYS A 49 -9.35 14.25 4.13
CA LYS A 49 -9.94 14.37 5.47
C LYS A 49 -10.58 13.06 5.95
N GLU A 50 -11.05 12.24 5.01
CA GLU A 50 -11.60 10.90 5.29
C GLU A 50 -10.51 9.83 5.46
N GLY A 51 -9.30 10.10 4.96
CA GLY A 51 -8.18 9.17 5.07
C GLY A 51 -7.77 8.87 6.52
N GLY A 52 -6.78 8.00 6.66
CA GLY A 52 -6.33 7.58 7.98
C GLY A 52 -5.07 6.74 7.94
N ILE A 53 -4.88 5.96 9.00
CA ILE A 53 -3.71 5.13 9.20
C ILE A 53 -4.09 3.68 8.99
N VAL A 54 -3.35 2.98 8.12
CA VAL A 54 -3.33 1.51 8.11
C VAL A 54 -2.13 1.06 8.91
N TYR A 55 -2.40 0.46 10.06
CA TYR A 55 -1.38 0.02 11.01
C TYR A 55 -1.02 -1.46 10.79
N PHE A 56 0.27 -1.73 10.73
CA PHE A 56 0.84 -3.05 10.60
C PHE A 56 1.61 -3.39 11.89
N PRO A 57 1.07 -4.25 12.77
CA PRO A 57 1.80 -4.77 13.91
C PRO A 57 3.10 -5.47 13.49
N ALA A 58 3.97 -5.77 14.46
CA ALA A 58 5.15 -6.58 14.18
C ALA A 58 4.74 -7.94 13.57
N GLY A 59 5.46 -8.35 12.53
CA GLY A 59 5.15 -9.54 11.74
C GLY A 59 5.76 -9.49 10.34
N SER A 60 5.69 -10.64 9.68
CA SER A 60 6.09 -10.87 8.30
C SER A 60 4.84 -11.03 7.45
N TYR A 61 4.52 -10.06 6.61
CA TYR A 61 3.30 -10.07 5.80
C TYR A 61 3.64 -10.51 4.39
N LYS A 62 3.22 -11.72 4.05
CA LYS A 62 3.38 -12.25 2.69
C LYS A 62 2.32 -11.63 1.80
N VAL A 63 2.75 -11.10 0.67
CA VAL A 63 1.86 -10.49 -0.34
C VAL A 63 2.11 -11.15 -1.68
N THR A 64 1.06 -11.60 -2.34
CA THR A 64 1.14 -12.29 -3.64
C THR A 64 0.62 -11.45 -4.80
N LYS A 65 -0.05 -10.33 -4.47
CA LYS A 65 -0.61 -9.39 -5.43
C LYS A 65 -0.33 -7.94 -5.04
N THR A 66 -0.46 -7.06 -6.02
CA THR A 66 -0.32 -5.61 -5.86
C THR A 66 -1.34 -5.10 -4.82
N ILE A 67 -0.86 -4.33 -3.85
CA ILE A 67 -1.69 -3.57 -2.91
C ILE A 67 -1.92 -2.18 -3.49
N TYR A 68 -3.17 -1.83 -3.74
CA TYR A 68 -3.56 -0.58 -4.38
C TYR A 68 -3.92 0.51 -3.37
N ILE A 69 -3.33 1.68 -3.56
CA ILE A 69 -3.57 2.90 -2.79
C ILE A 69 -4.02 3.98 -3.75
N ASN A 70 -5.33 4.04 -3.97
CA ASN A 70 -5.96 4.88 -4.99
C ASN A 70 -6.72 6.10 -4.43
N LYS A 71 -6.48 6.44 -3.17
CA LYS A 71 -7.16 7.54 -2.46
C LYS A 71 -6.15 8.36 -1.65
N ALA A 72 -6.51 9.62 -1.40
CA ALA A 72 -5.70 10.58 -0.63
C ALA A 72 -5.84 10.38 0.89
N GLY A 73 -4.93 10.98 1.66
CA GLY A 73 -5.01 11.04 3.13
C GLY A 73 -4.58 9.78 3.87
N ILE A 74 -3.90 8.85 3.20
CA ILE A 74 -3.54 7.55 3.77
C ILE A 74 -2.09 7.49 4.23
N SER A 75 -1.88 6.99 5.44
CA SER A 75 -0.56 6.67 5.97
C SER A 75 -0.47 5.18 6.29
N LEU A 76 0.45 4.48 5.62
CA LEU A 76 0.81 3.11 5.98
C LEU A 76 1.88 3.16 7.08
N VAL A 77 1.65 2.49 8.21
CA VAL A 77 2.53 2.58 9.37
C VAL A 77 2.84 1.21 9.93
N GLY A 78 4.10 0.79 9.81
CA GLY A 78 4.65 -0.36 10.51
C GLY A 78 4.92 -0.06 11.99
N ALA A 79 4.94 -1.10 12.81
CA ALA A 79 5.20 -1.00 14.25
C ALA A 79 6.57 -0.37 14.53
N LYS A 80 7.62 -0.93 13.92
CA LYS A 80 9.01 -0.44 13.95
C LYS A 80 9.75 -0.94 12.71
N THR A 81 10.76 -0.20 12.25
CA THR A 81 11.71 -0.69 11.25
C THR A 81 12.31 -2.02 11.73
N LEU A 82 12.47 -2.99 10.82
CA LEU A 82 12.84 -4.40 11.07
C LEU A 82 11.78 -5.28 11.76
N ALA A 83 10.74 -4.71 12.37
CA ALA A 83 9.68 -5.49 13.02
C ALA A 83 8.48 -5.76 12.09
N THR A 84 8.25 -4.90 11.10
CA THR A 84 7.20 -5.07 10.08
C THR A 84 7.85 -5.34 8.74
N ILE A 85 7.78 -6.60 8.29
CA ILE A 85 8.45 -7.08 7.08
C ILE A 85 7.39 -7.37 6.00
N ILE A 86 7.57 -6.83 4.81
CA ILE A 86 6.78 -7.18 3.63
C ILE A 86 7.56 -8.19 2.81
N ILE A 87 6.92 -9.32 2.50
CA ILE A 87 7.50 -10.42 1.73
C ILE A 87 6.70 -10.56 0.43
N PRO A 88 7.13 -9.95 -0.69
CA PRO A 88 6.56 -10.28 -1.99
C PRO A 88 6.77 -11.77 -2.27
N ALA A 89 5.72 -12.42 -2.75
CA ALA A 89 5.70 -13.81 -3.13
C ALA A 89 5.14 -13.96 -4.55
N GLY A 90 5.61 -14.98 -5.24
CA GLY A 90 5.38 -15.18 -6.65
C GLY A 90 6.02 -16.48 -7.11
N LYS A 91 6.01 -16.74 -8.41
CA LYS A 91 6.62 -17.94 -8.98
C LYS A 91 8.13 -17.73 -9.07
N LEU A 92 8.92 -18.73 -8.67
CA LEU A 92 10.35 -18.72 -8.95
C LEU A 92 10.58 -19.24 -10.37
N ILE A 93 11.20 -18.42 -11.23
CA ILE A 93 11.63 -18.77 -12.58
C ILE A 93 13.13 -18.51 -12.66
N ASN A 94 13.91 -19.56 -12.93
CA ASN A 94 15.39 -19.49 -12.97
C ASN A 94 16.03 -18.90 -11.69
N GLY A 95 15.41 -19.12 -10.53
CA GLY A 95 15.89 -18.59 -9.25
C GLY A 95 15.45 -17.14 -8.95
N GLU A 96 14.68 -16.53 -9.84
CA GLU A 96 14.13 -15.19 -9.67
C GLU A 96 12.63 -15.22 -9.37
N LEU A 97 12.19 -14.35 -8.45
CA LEU A 97 10.78 -14.16 -8.14
C LEU A 97 10.09 -13.37 -9.24
N VAL A 98 9.07 -13.99 -9.83
CA VAL A 98 8.09 -13.37 -10.73
C VAL A 98 6.81 -13.10 -9.95
N PHE A 99 6.64 -11.83 -9.56
CA PHE A 99 5.49 -11.34 -8.81
C PHE A 99 4.28 -11.17 -9.74
N GLU A 100 3.11 -11.64 -9.30
CA GLU A 100 1.87 -11.69 -10.11
C GLU A 100 2.00 -12.39 -11.48
N GLY A 101 3.06 -13.19 -11.71
CA GLY A 101 3.28 -13.86 -12.99
C GLY A 101 3.73 -12.94 -14.14
N GLU A 102 4.08 -11.68 -13.82
CA GLU A 102 4.55 -10.69 -14.79
C GLU A 102 6.05 -10.50 -14.67
N ASP A 103 6.74 -10.55 -15.81
CA ASP A 103 8.20 -10.53 -15.85
C ASP A 103 8.77 -9.19 -15.37
N THR A 104 8.03 -8.07 -15.45
CA THR A 104 8.54 -6.76 -14.99
C THR A 104 7.43 -5.82 -14.52
N GLY A 105 7.78 -4.89 -13.62
CA GLY A 105 7.05 -3.62 -13.48
C GLY A 105 5.78 -3.64 -12.65
N LYS A 106 5.37 -4.81 -12.12
CA LYS A 106 4.31 -4.89 -11.11
C LYS A 106 4.82 -4.40 -9.75
N PRO A 107 4.12 -3.45 -9.11
CA PRO A 107 4.52 -2.95 -7.82
C PRO A 107 3.94 -3.77 -6.66
N ILE A 108 4.64 -3.83 -5.52
CA ILE A 108 4.06 -4.38 -4.29
C ILE A 108 3.02 -3.41 -3.73
N PHE A 109 3.40 -2.14 -3.58
CA PHE A 109 2.48 -1.06 -3.24
C PHE A 109 2.36 -0.10 -4.40
N ASP A 110 1.14 0.10 -4.87
CA ASP A 110 0.84 0.99 -5.98
C ASP A 110 0.05 2.21 -5.50
N PHE A 111 0.75 3.31 -5.32
CA PHE A 111 0.13 4.63 -5.17
C PHE A 111 -0.20 5.15 -6.57
N ALA A 112 -1.29 4.62 -7.13
CA ALA A 112 -1.76 4.94 -8.46
C ALA A 112 -3.19 5.50 -8.41
N TYR A 113 -3.47 6.40 -9.35
CA TYR A 113 -4.83 6.88 -9.62
C TYR A 113 -5.73 5.72 -10.05
N PHE A 114 -6.95 5.67 -9.52
CA PHE A 114 -8.00 4.83 -10.08
C PHE A 114 -8.86 5.65 -11.04
N GLU A 115 -9.10 5.11 -12.24
CA GLU A 115 -9.99 5.67 -13.25
C GLU A 115 -11.44 5.69 -12.74
N GLY A 116 -11.77 6.74 -11.99
CA GLY A 116 -13.15 7.15 -11.68
C GLY A 116 -13.59 8.40 -12.45
N ALA A 117 -12.68 9.02 -13.21
CA ALA A 117 -13.01 10.08 -14.14
C ALA A 117 -12.48 9.67 -15.51
N ASN A 118 -13.39 9.33 -16.42
CA ASN A 118 -13.15 9.22 -17.87
C ASN A 118 -12.79 10.59 -18.49
N ASP A 119 -12.14 11.46 -17.73
CA ASP A 119 -11.78 12.81 -18.10
C ASP A 119 -10.40 13.14 -17.51
N THR A 120 -9.37 12.74 -18.24
CA THR A 120 -7.96 13.03 -17.98
C THR A 120 -7.65 14.53 -18.05
N SER A 121 -8.62 15.40 -18.36
CA SER A 121 -8.46 16.86 -18.35
C SER A 121 -8.51 17.46 -16.93
N LYS A 122 -9.04 16.73 -15.94
CA LYS A 122 -9.06 17.15 -14.52
C LYS A 122 -7.96 16.45 -13.74
N ARG A 123 -6.74 16.99 -13.84
CA ARG A 123 -5.57 16.53 -13.08
C ARG A 123 -5.84 16.63 -11.57
N SER A 124 -6.30 15.55 -10.95
CA SER A 124 -6.42 15.43 -9.51
C SER A 124 -5.15 14.74 -8.98
N PHE A 125 -4.42 15.42 -8.10
CA PHE A 125 -3.21 14.90 -7.47
C PHE A 125 -3.57 14.12 -6.21
N ILE A 126 -2.95 12.96 -5.99
CA ILE A 126 -3.11 12.25 -4.71
C ILE A 126 -2.26 12.98 -3.67
N ARG A 127 -2.86 13.35 -2.53
CA ARG A 127 -2.18 14.10 -1.47
C ARG A 127 -2.19 13.41 -0.12
N ASN A 128 -1.31 13.85 0.78
CA ASN A 128 -1.21 13.33 2.14
C ASN A 128 -1.01 11.81 2.15
N ILE A 129 -0.07 11.32 1.35
CA ILE A 129 0.31 9.91 1.33
C ILE A 129 1.57 9.69 2.15
N GLY A 130 1.63 8.58 2.87
CA GLY A 130 2.85 8.23 3.58
C GLY A 130 3.03 6.75 3.83
N MET A 131 4.28 6.38 4.05
CA MET A 131 4.69 5.04 4.41
C MET A 131 5.87 5.11 5.36
N LYS A 132 5.77 4.49 6.54
CA LYS A 132 6.90 4.46 7.49
C LYS A 132 7.05 3.17 8.26
N ASN A 133 8.28 2.90 8.70
CA ASN A 133 8.66 1.76 9.55
C ASN A 133 8.46 0.38 8.89
N PHE A 134 8.74 0.26 7.60
CA PHE A 134 8.68 -1.03 6.89
C PHE A 134 10.06 -1.54 6.52
N THR A 135 10.12 -2.85 6.37
CA THR A 135 11.24 -3.54 5.77
C THR A 135 10.73 -4.42 4.64
N PHE A 136 11.34 -4.32 3.47
CA PHE A 136 11.00 -5.11 2.30
C PHE A 136 12.05 -6.20 2.15
N ASN A 137 11.63 -7.46 2.28
CA ASN A 137 12.48 -8.60 1.97
C ASN A 137 12.39 -8.85 0.46
N LEU A 138 13.36 -8.32 -0.28
CA LEU A 138 13.46 -8.41 -1.73
C LEU A 138 14.49 -9.48 -2.15
N ARG A 139 14.80 -10.44 -1.27
CA ARG A 139 15.66 -11.57 -1.64
C ARG A 139 15.05 -12.35 -2.78
N TYR A 140 15.88 -12.63 -3.79
CA TYR A 140 15.48 -13.30 -5.02
C TYR A 140 14.48 -12.50 -5.88
N VAL A 141 14.22 -11.23 -5.55
CA VAL A 141 13.36 -10.34 -6.34
C VAL A 141 14.22 -9.56 -7.32
N ASN A 142 14.12 -9.86 -8.63
CA ASN A 142 14.91 -9.17 -9.64
C ASN A 142 14.18 -7.98 -10.29
N LYS A 143 12.88 -8.13 -10.63
CA LYS A 143 12.18 -7.20 -11.54
C LYS A 143 10.90 -6.56 -10.99
N VAL A 144 10.72 -6.62 -9.67
CA VAL A 144 9.53 -6.09 -8.97
C VAL A 144 9.80 -4.68 -8.49
N THR A 145 8.81 -3.81 -8.63
CA THR A 145 8.85 -2.47 -8.04
C THR A 145 8.35 -2.57 -6.59
N ALA A 146 9.15 -2.22 -5.59
CA ALA A 146 8.65 -2.30 -4.21
C ALA A 146 7.51 -1.30 -3.94
N ILE A 147 7.70 -0.05 -4.38
CA ILE A 147 6.74 1.03 -4.23
C ILE A 147 6.69 1.78 -5.56
N ARG A 148 5.50 1.90 -6.15
CA ARG A 148 5.24 2.77 -7.30
C ARG A 148 4.40 3.95 -6.87
N ILE A 149 4.79 5.15 -7.31
CA ILE A 149 4.03 6.38 -7.13
C ILE A 149 3.93 7.06 -8.49
N LEU A 150 2.73 7.13 -9.05
CA LEU A 150 2.48 7.77 -10.34
C LEU A 150 1.88 9.17 -10.13
N ARG A 151 2.39 10.15 -10.89
CA ARG A 151 2.12 11.59 -10.75
C ARG A 151 0.67 11.97 -11.11
N PRO A 152 0.17 13.15 -10.65
CA PRO A 152 0.80 14.09 -9.71
C PRO A 152 0.51 13.76 -8.24
N TYR A 153 1.44 14.10 -7.35
CA TYR A 153 1.33 13.85 -5.90
C TYR A 153 1.76 15.08 -5.08
N ASP A 154 1.17 15.24 -3.90
CA ASP A 154 1.43 16.34 -2.96
C ASP A 154 1.56 15.79 -1.53
N LEU A 155 2.40 16.41 -0.70
CA LEU A 155 2.59 16.02 0.72
C LEU A 155 2.85 14.51 0.91
N CYS A 156 3.96 14.03 0.37
CA CYS A 156 4.39 12.63 0.46
C CYS A 156 5.45 12.47 1.56
N MET A 157 5.24 11.52 2.48
CA MET A 157 6.20 11.25 3.56
C MET A 157 6.55 9.76 3.64
N PHE A 158 7.74 9.41 3.19
CA PHE A 158 8.27 8.05 3.17
C PHE A 158 9.52 8.00 4.04
N GLU A 159 9.46 7.27 5.16
CA GLU A 159 10.51 7.33 6.19
C GLU A 159 10.84 5.96 6.76
N LYS A 160 12.12 5.73 7.07
CA LYS A 160 12.57 4.52 7.77
C LYS A 160 12.15 3.23 7.06
N LEU A 161 12.31 3.24 5.73
CA LEU A 161 12.10 2.10 4.85
C LEU A 161 13.44 1.41 4.62
N LEU A 162 13.48 0.10 4.87
CA LEU A 162 14.64 -0.73 4.57
C LEU A 162 14.32 -1.69 3.44
N PHE A 163 15.26 -1.88 2.53
CA PHE A 163 15.18 -2.82 1.42
C PHE A 163 16.42 -3.71 1.48
N PHE A 164 16.26 -5.04 1.46
CA PHE A 164 17.37 -5.98 1.48
C PHE A 164 17.06 -7.27 0.72
#